data_AF-A0A497K3Q1-F1
#
_entry.id   AF-A0A497K3Q1-F1
#
_cell.length_a   1.000
_cell.length_b   1.000
_cell.length_c   1.000
_cell.angle_alpha   90.00
_cell.angle_beta   90.00
_cell.angle_gamma   90.00
#
_symmetry.space_group_name_H-M   'P 1'
#
loop_
_entity.id
_entity.type
_entity.pdbx_description
1 polymer ?
#
loop_
_entity_poly.entity_id
_entity_poly.type
_entity_poly.pdbx_seq_one_letter_code
_entity_poly.pdbx_strand_id
1 'polypeptide(L)' 'MYRYLRNAWKKPGDSYIKDAMRNRVILWRKQPASVRIDKPTRLDRARSLGYKAKQGFVV' A
#
# COMPACT_ATOMS: atom_id res chain seq x y z
N MET A 1 13.06 6.96 -8.05
CA MET A 1 12.56 5.59 -7.80
C MET A 1 11.03 5.49 -7.67
N TYR A 2 10.36 6.33 -6.87
CA TYR A 2 8.90 6.26 -6.64
C TYR A 2 7.99 6.47 -7.88
N ARG A 3 8.52 7.04 -8.97
CA ARG A 3 7.78 7.30 -10.21
C ARG A 3 7.20 6.02 -10.84
N TYR A 4 7.97 4.94 -10.86
CA TYR A 4 7.53 3.65 -11.42
C TYR A 4 6.42 3.02 -10.58
N LEU A 5 6.58 3.04 -9.25
CA LEU A 5 5.57 2.54 -8.33
C LEU A 5 4.26 3.33 -8.48
N ARG A 6 4.33 4.67 -8.53
CA ARG A 6 3.16 5.52 -8.74
C ARG A 6 2.46 5.22 -10.07
N ASN A 7 3.21 5.01 -11.15
CA ASN A 7 2.64 4.71 -12.46
C ASN A 7 1.96 3.33 -12.49
N ALA A 8 2.55 2.32 -11.84
CA ALA A 8 1.93 1.00 -11.70
C ALA A 8 0.59 1.10 -10.94
N TRP A 9 0.52 1.91 -9.89
CA TRP A 9 -0.71 2.13 -9.12
C TRP A 9 -1.78 2.96 -9.86
N LYS A 10 -1.43 3.71 -10.91
CA LYS A 10 -2.40 4.46 -11.72
C LYS A 10 -3.20 3.56 -12.67
N LYS A 11 -2.59 2.46 -13.13
CA LYS A 11 -3.22 1.47 -14.01
C LYS A 11 -3.10 0.08 -13.39
N PRO A 12 -3.84 -0.20 -12.31
CA PRO A 12 -3.72 -1.48 -11.60
C PRO A 12 -4.18 -2.66 -12.46
N GLY A 13 -5.03 -2.46 -13.47
CA GLY A 13 -5.53 -3.51 -14.37
C GLY A 13 -4.49 -4.07 -15.34
N ASP A 14 -3.49 -3.27 -15.72
CA ASP A 14 -2.47 -3.60 -16.73
C ASP A 14 -1.11 -3.98 -16.09
N SER A 15 -1.07 -4.07 -14.76
CA SER A 15 0.17 -4.23 -13.99
C SER A 15 0.10 -5.42 -13.05
N TYR A 16 1.26 -5.91 -12.62
CA TYR A 16 1.42 -6.96 -11.59
C TYR A 16 0.70 -6.64 -10.26
N ILE A 17 0.30 -5.38 -10.07
CA ILE A 17 -0.48 -4.93 -8.92
C ILE A 17 -1.88 -5.55 -8.91
N LYS A 18 -2.48 -5.90 -10.05
CA LYS A 18 -3.80 -6.54 -10.10
C LYS A 18 -3.84 -7.82 -9.28
N ASP A 19 -2.92 -8.72 -9.57
CA ASP A 19 -2.87 -10.05 -8.94
C ASP A 19 -2.40 -9.94 -7.49
N ALA A 20 -1.43 -9.06 -7.22
CA ALA A 20 -1.00 -8.75 -5.86
C ALA A 20 -2.16 -8.20 -5.00
N MET A 21 -3.00 -7.32 -5.57
CA MET A 21 -4.16 -6.78 -4.86
C MET A 21 -5.24 -7.83 -4.66
N ARG A 22 -5.49 -8.69 -5.66
CA ARG A 22 -6.45 -9.79 -5.54
C ARG A 22 -6.12 -10.69 -4.35
N ASN A 23 -4.86 -11.09 -4.22
CA ASN A 23 -4.40 -11.91 -3.10
C ASN A 23 -4.54 -11.17 -1.75
N ARG A 24 -4.22 -9.88 -1.71
CA ARG A 24 -4.36 -9.05 -0.49
C ARG A 24 -5.80 -8.89 -0.04
N VAL A 25 -6.74 -8.61 -0.95
CA VAL A 25 -8.15 -8.41 -0.60
C VAL A 25 -8.75 -9.69 0.00
N ILE A 26 -8.37 -10.87 -0.50
CA ILE A 26 -8.81 -12.15 0.07
C ILE A 26 -8.32 -12.31 1.52
N LEU A 27 -7.07 -11.91 1.80
CA LEU A 27 -6.51 -11.94 3.16
C LEU A 27 -7.19 -10.91 4.06
N TRP A 28 -7.40 -9.67 3.58
CA TRP A 28 -8.03 -8.59 4.36
C TRP A 28 -9.48 -8.90 4.75
N ARG A 29 -10.22 -9.65 3.95
CA ARG A 29 -11.59 -10.11 4.30
C ARG A 29 -11.62 -11.02 5.53
N LYS A 30 -10.50 -11.67 5.87
CA LYS A 30 -10.38 -12.53 7.06
C LYS A 30 -9.88 -11.76 8.28
N GLN A 31 -9.45 -10.52 8.11
CA GLN A 31 -8.90 -9.70 9.18
C GLN A 31 -9.99 -8.89 9.89
N PRO A 32 -9.73 -8.42 11.13
CA PRO A 32 -10.60 -7.49 11.84
C PRO A 32 -10.86 -6.20 11.04
N ALA A 33 -11.93 -5.48 11.39
CA ALA A 33 -12.32 -4.23 10.73
C ALA A 33 -11.22 -3.15 10.73
N SER A 34 -10.36 -3.14 11.76
CA SER A 34 -9.20 -2.27 11.86
C SER A 34 -7.97 -3.07 12.29
N VAL A 35 -6.89 -2.98 11.52
CA VAL A 35 -5.61 -3.63 11.82
C VAL A 35 -4.49 -2.61 11.68
N ARG A 36 -3.65 -2.53 12.72
CA ARG A 36 -2.44 -1.72 12.70
C ARG A 36 -1.34 -2.44 11.91
N ILE A 37 -0.64 -1.72 11.05
CA ILE A 37 0.47 -2.26 10.25
C ILE A 37 1.76 -1.46 10.49
N ASP A 38 2.91 -2.14 10.46
CA ASP A 38 4.19 -1.49 10.75
C ASP A 38 4.66 -0.55 9.62
N LYS A 39 4.28 -0.85 8.38
CA LYS A 39 4.71 -0.11 7.19
C LYS A 39 3.54 0.09 6.23
N PRO A 40 3.46 1.25 5.56
CA PRO A 40 2.39 1.52 4.61
C PRO A 40 2.48 0.59 3.41
N THR A 41 1.35 0.06 2.98
CA THR A 41 1.24 -0.78 1.78
C THR A 41 1.65 -0.03 0.50
N ARG A 42 1.49 1.30 0.48
CA ARG A 42 1.90 2.20 -0.62
C ARG A 42 2.86 3.27 -0.11
N LEU A 43 4.14 2.97 -0.16
CA LEU A 43 5.18 3.90 0.31
C LEU A 43 5.27 5.18 -0.54
N ASP A 44 5.04 5.09 -1.86
CA ASP A 44 5.03 6.25 -2.76
C ASP A 44 3.96 7.27 -2.34
N ARG A 45 2.74 6.78 -2.07
CA ARG A 45 1.61 7.64 -1.69
C ARG A 45 1.76 8.13 -0.25
N ALA A 46 2.15 7.25 0.67
CA ALA A 46 2.36 7.62 2.07
C ALA A 46 3.38 8.76 2.19
N ARG A 47 4.53 8.67 1.50
CA ARG A 47 5.54 9.76 1.52
C ARG A 47 4.99 11.06 0.93
N SER A 48 4.19 11.00 -0.12
CA SER A 48 3.55 12.20 -0.69
C SER A 48 2.54 12.86 0.26
N LEU A 49 1.97 12.09 1.20
CA LEU A 49 1.07 12.58 2.25
C LEU A 49 1.82 12.97 3.53
N GLY A 50 3.16 12.92 3.55
CA GLY A 50 3.97 13.32 4.71
C GLY A 50 4.40 12.20 5.64
N TYR A 51 4.15 10.92 5.30
CA TYR A 51 4.69 9.80 6.07
C TYR A 51 6.22 9.82 6.09
N LYS A 52 6.77 9.72 7.29
CA LYS A 52 8.21 9.52 7.53
C LYS A 52 8.39 8.24 8.33
N ALA A 53 9.39 7.44 7.96
CA ALA A 53 9.78 6.26 8.72
C ALA A 53 10.58 6.69 9.97
N LYS A 54 9.88 7.26 10.95
CA LYS A 54 10.42 7.70 12.24
C LYS A 54 9.49 7.21 13.35
N GLN A 55 10.04 7.04 14.55
CA GLN A 55 9.23 6.78 15.74
C GLN A 55 8.11 7.82 15.87
N GLY A 56 6.90 7.35 16.22
CA GLY A 56 5.69 8.18 16.33
C GLY A 56 4.74 8.11 15.11
N PHE A 57 5.17 7.56 13.97
CA PHE A 57 4.27 7.32 12.83
C PHE A 57 3.62 5.92 12.93
N VAL A 58 2.30 5.88 12.75
CA VAL A 58 1.49 4.65 12.80
C VAL A 58 0.59 4.61 11.57
N VAL A 59 0.36 3.41 11.04
CA VAL A 59 -0.50 3.16 9.87
C VAL A 59 -1.47 2.03 10.16
#